data_AF-A0AA35JI99-F1
#
_entry.id   AF-A0AA35JI99-F1
#
_cell.length_a   1.000
_cell.length_b   1.000
_cell.length_c   1.000
_cell.angle_alpha   90.00
_cell.angle_beta   90.00
_cell.angle_gamma   90.00
#
_symmetry.space_group_name_H-M   'P 1'
#
loop_
_entity.id
_entity.type
_entity.pdbx_description
1 polymer ?
#
loop_
_entity_poly.entity_id
_entity_poly.type
_entity_poly.pdbx_seq_one_letter_code
_entity_poly.pdbx_strand_id
1 'polypeptide(L)'
;MFSENDSCMTALEISLKIPKKLIDKCLRLYHDNLYVIWPLLSYDNLHKLLEEKYDDCYAYWFLVALSAATLSDLKTEVESEDGTSFSGRKLTFLCISSRQQFDDLDNSDLFKIMTYYCLHRCFSQISDTKTSYRLSSAAISLIKVTEFHREKTYESLSFDEQQLRRKVFYLLLLTERYYSVYIHCVTSLDATIAPPQPETVTDPRLSLDSFLEMIRVFTVPGKCFFDALATDSPDPFCTEDSLKKIWKELHTASLEIEPWSYGYVDISFSRHWIRTLAWRLVFRMNNIDFLSNSNNTHIPVEIARDMLDDVFLTPNNLYGVHGPGIPTKALEIANALVDVVNQNDQKTESEAWDVLCEISKFVFSLNHYDGKLVESFVTKCQSALITLPISKPPKSDEDLKDDSNIVF
;
A
#
# COMPACT_ATOMS: atom_id res chain seq x y z
N MET A 1 9.72 49.90 -27.60
CA MET A 1 8.25 49.97 -27.55
C MET A 1 7.79 48.54 -27.30
N PHE A 2 7.77 48.16 -26.02
CA PHE A 2 7.44 46.80 -25.57
C PHE A 2 5.93 46.64 -25.61
N SER A 3 5.45 45.60 -26.28
CA SER A 3 4.04 45.27 -26.42
C SER A 3 3.48 44.77 -25.08
N GLU A 4 2.59 45.58 -24.54
CA GLU A 4 1.93 45.45 -23.23
C GLU A 4 0.68 44.53 -23.27
N ASN A 5 0.68 43.50 -24.12
CA ASN A 5 -0.55 42.73 -24.40
C ASN A 5 -0.50 41.22 -24.12
N ASP A 6 0.60 40.65 -23.64
CA ASP A 6 0.67 39.22 -23.29
C ASP A 6 0.47 38.93 -21.79
N SER A 7 0.39 39.96 -20.93
CA SER A 7 0.19 39.76 -19.48
C SER A 7 -1.29 39.66 -19.05
N CYS A 8 -2.23 39.91 -19.96
CA CYS A 8 -3.66 39.85 -19.65
C CYS A 8 -4.30 38.47 -19.91
N MET A 9 -3.69 37.65 -20.78
CA MET A 9 -4.19 36.30 -21.11
C MET A 9 -3.63 35.18 -20.22
N THR A 10 -2.58 35.46 -19.42
CA THR A 10 -1.99 34.51 -18.46
C THR A 10 -2.60 34.62 -17.05
N ALA A 11 -3.44 35.63 -16.80
CA ALA A 11 -4.07 35.90 -15.50
C ALA A 11 -5.56 35.49 -15.42
N LEU A 12 -6.06 34.74 -16.43
CA LEU A 12 -7.47 34.35 -16.56
C LEU A 12 -7.72 32.84 -16.43
N GLU A 13 -6.71 32.05 -16.06
CA GLU A 13 -6.91 30.76 -15.38
C GLU A 13 -6.95 30.99 -13.86
N ILE A 14 -7.95 31.76 -13.40
CA ILE A 14 -8.40 31.65 -12.01
C ILE A 14 -9.06 30.28 -11.94
N SER A 15 -8.26 29.27 -11.58
CA SER A 15 -8.65 27.88 -11.47
C SER A 15 -9.85 27.79 -10.54
N LEU A 16 -11.01 27.37 -11.06
CA LEU A 16 -12.16 27.04 -10.23
C LEU A 16 -11.73 25.97 -9.23
N LYS A 17 -11.69 26.34 -7.94
CA LYS A 17 -11.44 25.38 -6.86
C LYS A 17 -12.52 24.29 -6.89
N ILE A 18 -12.15 23.09 -6.48
CA ILE A 18 -13.09 21.98 -6.36
C ILE A 18 -14.16 22.35 -5.32
N PRO A 19 -15.47 22.27 -5.65
CA PRO A 19 -16.53 22.69 -4.73
C PRO A 19 -16.46 21.96 -3.37
N LYS A 20 -16.63 22.69 -2.26
CA LYS A 20 -16.65 22.13 -0.90
C LYS A 20 -17.55 20.90 -0.78
N LYS A 21 -18.76 20.97 -1.35
CA LYS A 21 -19.74 19.88 -1.33
C LYS A 21 -19.23 18.60 -2.01
N LEU A 22 -18.40 18.73 -3.06
CA LEU A 22 -17.78 17.57 -3.71
C LEU A 22 -16.72 16.96 -2.81
N ILE A 23 -15.85 17.79 -2.23
CA ILE A 23 -14.84 17.33 -1.26
C ILE A 23 -15.53 16.61 -0.10
N ASP A 24 -16.57 17.19 0.51
CA ASP A 24 -17.31 16.57 1.61
C ASP A 24 -17.85 15.17 1.28
N LYS A 25 -18.40 14.96 0.06
CA LYS A 25 -18.82 13.63 -0.41
C LYS A 25 -17.65 12.64 -0.41
N CYS A 26 -16.49 13.06 -0.91
CA CYS A 26 -15.27 12.23 -0.89
C CYS A 26 -14.80 11.94 0.54
N LEU A 27 -14.86 12.91 1.46
CA LEU A 27 -14.48 12.71 2.86
C LEU A 27 -15.36 11.66 3.56
N ARG A 28 -16.66 11.62 3.24
CA ARG A 28 -17.58 10.57 3.74
C ARG A 28 -17.22 9.21 3.18
N LEU A 29 -16.98 9.10 1.88
CA LEU A 29 -16.52 7.86 1.24
C LEU A 29 -15.23 7.32 1.87
N TYR A 30 -14.27 8.22 2.15
CA TYR A 30 -13.04 7.88 2.86
C TYR A 30 -13.32 7.31 4.25
N HIS A 31 -14.13 8.00 5.05
CA HIS A 31 -14.50 7.57 6.39
C HIS A 31 -15.19 6.20 6.40
N ASP A 32 -16.15 5.99 5.49
CA ASP A 32 -16.97 4.79 5.48
C ASP A 32 -16.21 3.53 5.03
N ASN A 33 -15.19 3.69 4.16
CA ASN A 33 -14.57 2.55 3.47
C ASN A 33 -13.06 2.42 3.68
N LEU A 34 -12.33 3.51 3.91
CA LEU A 34 -10.86 3.53 3.77
C LEU A 34 -10.11 3.94 5.04
N TYR A 35 -10.76 4.66 5.98
CA TYR A 35 -10.12 5.09 7.22
C TYR A 35 -9.51 3.92 8.00
N VAL A 36 -10.21 2.78 8.06
CA VAL A 36 -9.76 1.56 8.76
C VAL A 36 -8.48 0.94 8.15
N ILE A 37 -8.20 1.22 6.87
CA ILE A 37 -7.03 0.69 6.15
C ILE A 37 -5.84 1.64 6.32
N TRP A 38 -6.06 2.94 6.11
CA TRP A 38 -5.00 3.95 6.17
C TRP A 38 -5.51 5.21 6.91
N PRO A 39 -5.49 5.19 8.25
CA PRO A 39 -6.09 6.26 9.05
C PRO A 39 -5.22 7.52 9.05
N LEU A 40 -5.73 8.61 8.46
CA LEU A 40 -5.15 9.95 8.56
C LEU A 40 -5.92 10.77 9.60
N LEU A 41 -6.98 11.45 9.17
CA LEU A 41 -7.86 12.27 9.99
C LEU A 41 -9.28 11.68 9.97
N SER A 42 -9.98 11.73 11.10
CA SER A 42 -11.40 11.33 11.16
C SER A 42 -12.26 12.26 10.31
N TYR A 43 -13.47 11.82 9.97
CA TYR A 43 -14.42 12.65 9.21
C TYR A 43 -14.66 14.01 9.87
N ASP A 44 -14.86 14.05 11.19
CA ASP A 44 -15.11 15.30 11.92
C ASP A 44 -13.95 16.29 11.80
N ASN A 45 -12.72 15.79 11.91
CA ASN A 45 -11.52 16.63 11.75
C ASN A 45 -11.33 17.09 10.30
N LEU A 46 -11.61 16.23 9.32
CA LEU A 46 -11.56 16.59 7.90
C LEU A 46 -12.64 17.60 7.51
N HIS A 47 -13.86 17.42 8.02
CA HIS A 47 -14.97 18.33 7.78
C HIS A 47 -14.73 19.69 8.43
N LYS A 48 -14.20 19.72 9.66
CA LYS A 48 -13.75 20.96 10.31
C LYS A 48 -12.66 21.65 9.49
N LEU A 49 -11.67 20.90 9.00
CA LEU A 49 -10.61 21.43 8.14
C LEU A 49 -11.18 22.01 6.84
N LEU A 50 -12.14 21.32 6.22
CA LEU A 50 -12.84 21.78 5.02
C LEU A 50 -13.62 23.07 5.28
N GLU A 51 -14.23 23.24 6.44
CA GLU A 51 -14.99 24.47 6.72
C GLU A 51 -14.09 25.66 7.08
N GLU A 52 -13.10 25.43 7.95
CA GLU A 52 -12.28 26.50 8.53
C GLU A 52 -11.06 26.87 7.67
N LYS A 53 -10.51 25.94 6.89
CA LYS A 53 -9.23 26.11 6.18
C LYS A 53 -9.29 25.81 4.67
N TYR A 54 -10.46 25.88 4.06
CA TYR A 54 -10.60 25.71 2.60
C TYR A 54 -9.75 26.67 1.75
N ASP A 55 -9.49 27.86 2.29
CA ASP A 55 -8.68 28.88 1.61
C ASP A 55 -7.19 28.83 1.93
N ASP A 56 -6.79 28.00 2.90
CA ASP A 56 -5.38 27.69 3.13
C ASP A 56 -4.85 26.78 2.00
N CYS A 57 -3.72 27.15 1.41
CA CYS A 57 -3.18 26.46 0.23
C CYS A 57 -2.86 24.99 0.50
N TYR A 58 -2.18 24.69 1.62
CA TYR A 58 -1.73 23.33 1.93
C TYR A 58 -2.90 22.45 2.36
N ALA A 59 -3.81 22.97 3.19
CA ALA A 59 -5.02 22.25 3.59
C ALA A 59 -5.91 21.95 2.37
N TYR A 60 -6.08 22.91 1.45
CA TYR A 60 -6.84 22.71 0.22
C TYR A 60 -6.25 21.58 -0.63
N TRP A 61 -4.95 21.63 -0.94
CA TRP A 61 -4.31 20.61 -1.79
C TRP A 61 -4.26 19.24 -1.13
N PHE A 62 -4.13 19.17 0.19
CA PHE A 62 -4.30 17.94 0.94
C PHE A 62 -5.73 17.38 0.77
N LEU A 63 -6.77 18.18 0.94
CA LEU A 63 -8.16 17.75 0.80
C LEU A 63 -8.47 17.26 -0.63
N VAL A 64 -7.94 17.95 -1.66
CA VAL A 64 -8.08 17.51 -3.06
C VAL A 64 -7.33 16.21 -3.31
N ALA A 65 -6.09 16.07 -2.81
CA ALA A 65 -5.31 14.85 -2.97
C ALA A 65 -5.93 13.66 -2.22
N LEU A 66 -6.47 13.88 -1.02
CA LEU A 66 -7.22 12.87 -0.26
C LEU A 66 -8.46 12.42 -1.03
N SER A 67 -9.19 13.37 -1.64
CA SER A 67 -10.33 13.07 -2.50
C SER A 67 -9.90 12.26 -3.72
N ALA A 68 -8.78 12.61 -4.36
CA ALA A 68 -8.22 11.88 -5.48
C ALA A 68 -7.87 10.42 -5.10
N ALA A 69 -7.20 10.23 -3.97
CA ALA A 69 -6.83 8.91 -3.46
C ALA A 69 -8.07 8.08 -3.12
N THR A 70 -9.06 8.68 -2.48
CA THR A 70 -10.32 8.02 -2.12
C THR A 70 -11.06 7.51 -3.35
N LEU A 71 -11.25 8.36 -4.36
CA LEU A 71 -11.93 7.98 -5.59
C LEU A 71 -11.14 6.94 -6.40
N SER A 72 -9.79 7.02 -6.36
CA SER A 72 -8.92 6.05 -7.02
C SER A 72 -9.01 4.66 -6.35
N ASP A 73 -8.89 4.60 -5.02
CA ASP A 73 -8.98 3.36 -4.25
C ASP A 73 -10.38 2.71 -4.41
N LEU A 74 -11.45 3.51 -4.37
CA LEU A 74 -12.83 3.00 -4.50
C LEU A 74 -13.27 2.76 -5.96
N LYS A 75 -12.48 3.18 -6.95
CA LYS A 75 -12.83 3.16 -8.38
C LYS A 75 -14.20 3.78 -8.66
N THR A 76 -14.46 4.92 -8.03
CA THR A 76 -15.74 5.60 -8.14
C THR A 76 -15.54 7.04 -8.60
N GLU A 77 -16.62 7.65 -9.03
CA GLU A 77 -16.66 9.04 -9.45
C GLU A 77 -17.74 9.77 -8.66
N VAL A 78 -17.55 11.08 -8.49
CA VAL A 78 -18.53 11.94 -7.83
C VAL A 78 -18.95 13.02 -8.79
N GLU A 79 -20.25 13.11 -9.00
CA GLU A 79 -20.86 14.18 -9.79
C GLU A 79 -21.11 15.43 -8.92
N SER A 80 -20.79 16.57 -9.52
CA SER A 80 -21.13 17.90 -9.01
C SER A 80 -22.54 18.31 -9.47
N GLU A 81 -23.05 19.42 -8.93
CA GLU A 81 -24.43 19.88 -9.20
C GLU A 81 -24.63 20.35 -10.65
N ASP A 82 -23.56 20.76 -11.33
CA ASP A 82 -23.61 21.16 -12.74
C ASP A 82 -23.51 19.96 -13.71
N GLY A 83 -23.45 18.73 -13.18
CA GLY A 83 -23.31 17.50 -13.96
C GLY A 83 -21.87 17.12 -14.31
N THR A 84 -20.87 17.90 -13.89
CA THR A 84 -19.46 17.54 -14.09
C THR A 84 -19.08 16.36 -13.19
N SER A 85 -18.65 15.25 -13.80
CA SER A 85 -18.11 14.08 -13.09
C SER A 85 -16.61 14.24 -12.79
N PHE A 86 -16.26 14.02 -11.52
CA PHE A 86 -14.89 14.03 -11.02
C PHE A 86 -14.45 12.61 -10.64
N SER A 87 -13.37 12.16 -11.26
CA SER A 87 -12.72 10.89 -10.96
C SER A 87 -11.42 11.08 -10.20
N GLY A 88 -10.94 10.02 -9.54
CA GLY A 88 -9.64 10.02 -8.88
C GLY A 88 -8.49 10.43 -9.81
N ARG A 89 -8.53 9.99 -11.08
CA ARG A 89 -7.56 10.36 -12.12
C ARG A 89 -7.57 11.86 -12.41
N LYS A 90 -8.75 12.46 -12.64
CA LYS A 90 -8.88 13.91 -12.91
C LYS A 90 -8.33 14.74 -11.74
N LEU A 91 -8.70 14.40 -10.51
CA LEU A 91 -8.22 15.11 -9.32
C LEU A 91 -6.70 14.93 -9.11
N THR A 92 -6.16 13.73 -9.38
CA THR A 92 -4.72 13.46 -9.31
C THR A 92 -3.94 14.36 -10.27
N PHE A 93 -4.38 14.46 -11.52
CA PHE A 93 -3.73 15.34 -12.50
C PHE A 93 -3.84 16.80 -12.11
N LEU A 94 -4.98 17.24 -11.58
CA LEU A 94 -5.14 18.60 -11.08
C LEU A 94 -4.12 18.93 -9.98
N CYS A 95 -3.95 18.05 -9.00
CA CYS A 95 -2.93 18.19 -7.95
C CYS A 95 -1.51 18.26 -8.54
N ILE A 96 -1.14 17.34 -9.43
CA ILE A 96 0.22 17.29 -9.99
C ILE A 96 0.52 18.52 -10.85
N SER A 97 -0.43 18.97 -11.67
CA SER A 97 -0.28 20.18 -12.48
C SER A 97 -0.14 21.44 -11.61
N SER A 98 -0.71 21.41 -10.41
CA SER A 98 -0.66 22.53 -9.46
C SER A 98 0.43 22.39 -8.39
N ARG A 99 1.37 21.46 -8.58
CA ARG A 99 2.40 21.12 -7.58
C ARG A 99 3.20 22.33 -7.07
N GLN A 100 3.47 23.30 -7.93
CA GLN A 100 4.19 24.52 -7.56
C GLN A 100 3.50 25.34 -6.45
N GLN A 101 2.20 25.14 -6.25
CA GLN A 101 1.43 25.87 -5.23
C GLN A 101 1.61 25.31 -3.82
N PHE A 102 1.93 24.01 -3.68
CA PHE A 102 2.07 23.35 -2.38
C PHE A 102 3.44 22.74 -2.12
N ASP A 103 4.35 22.70 -3.10
CA ASP A 103 5.71 22.13 -3.01
C ASP A 103 6.80 23.21 -2.86
N ASP A 104 6.64 24.10 -1.88
CA ASP A 104 7.68 25.08 -1.55
C ASP A 104 8.85 24.43 -0.81
N LEU A 105 10.08 24.90 -1.01
CA LEU A 105 11.25 24.31 -0.35
C LEU A 105 11.39 24.71 1.12
N ASP A 106 10.71 25.78 1.54
CA ASP A 106 10.94 26.44 2.83
C ASP A 106 10.04 25.91 3.94
N ASN A 107 8.79 25.53 3.65
CA ASN A 107 7.85 25.05 4.66
C ASN A 107 7.73 23.51 4.66
N SER A 108 8.06 22.85 5.76
CA SER A 108 7.82 21.40 5.90
C SER A 108 6.52 21.14 6.67
N ASP A 109 5.39 21.43 6.01
CA ASP A 109 4.05 21.24 6.57
C ASP A 109 3.62 19.75 6.54
N LEU A 110 2.97 19.30 7.60
CA LEU A 110 2.30 18.00 7.67
C LEU A 110 1.31 17.79 6.52
N PHE A 111 0.58 18.84 6.09
CA PHE A 111 -0.32 18.74 4.95
C PHE A 111 0.42 18.40 3.65
N LYS A 112 1.64 18.90 3.44
CA LYS A 112 2.46 18.55 2.28
C LYS A 112 2.85 17.07 2.30
N ILE A 113 3.26 16.54 3.45
CA ILE A 113 3.57 15.11 3.62
C ILE A 113 2.34 14.26 3.30
N MET A 114 1.18 14.62 3.86
CA MET A 114 -0.07 13.89 3.61
C MET A 114 -0.54 14.02 2.15
N THR A 115 -0.26 15.13 1.48
CA THR A 115 -0.54 15.33 0.05
C THR A 115 0.29 14.38 -0.80
N TYR A 116 1.60 14.30 -0.55
CA TYR A 116 2.46 13.32 -1.22
C TYR A 116 2.07 11.87 -0.90
N TYR A 117 1.63 11.61 0.34
CA TYR A 117 1.07 10.32 0.72
C TYR A 117 -0.14 9.96 -0.17
N CYS A 118 -1.12 10.84 -0.26
CA CYS A 118 -2.31 10.60 -1.08
C CYS A 118 -1.97 10.46 -2.58
N LEU A 119 -1.05 11.28 -3.10
CA LEU A 119 -0.65 11.22 -4.51
C LEU A 119 0.07 9.92 -4.87
N HIS A 120 0.96 9.39 -4.01
CA HIS A 120 1.56 8.08 -4.32
C HIS A 120 0.48 7.01 -4.41
N ARG A 121 -0.53 7.02 -3.54
CA ARG A 121 -1.63 6.05 -3.59
C ARG A 121 -2.36 6.13 -4.93
N CYS A 122 -2.63 7.34 -5.42
CA CYS A 122 -3.24 7.54 -6.74
C CYS A 122 -2.42 6.89 -7.87
N PHE A 123 -1.10 7.14 -7.91
CA PHE A 123 -0.23 6.56 -8.94
C PHE A 123 -0.03 5.05 -8.78
N SER A 124 -0.11 4.53 -7.55
CA SER A 124 -0.13 3.09 -7.28
C SER A 124 -1.35 2.41 -7.87
N GLN A 125 -2.52 3.06 -7.84
CA GLN A 125 -3.77 2.48 -8.38
C GLN A 125 -3.78 2.35 -9.90
N ILE A 126 -3.01 3.19 -10.61
CA ILE A 126 -2.86 3.15 -12.07
C ILE A 126 -1.58 2.42 -12.52
N SER A 127 -0.98 1.62 -11.63
CA SER A 127 0.24 0.83 -11.89
C SER A 127 1.47 1.63 -12.34
N ASP A 128 1.54 2.94 -12.05
CA ASP A 128 2.75 3.74 -12.25
C ASP A 128 3.66 3.64 -11.01
N THR A 129 4.27 2.47 -10.87
CA THR A 129 5.18 2.12 -9.78
C THR A 129 6.31 3.14 -9.60
N LYS A 130 6.86 3.66 -10.71
CA LYS A 130 8.00 4.59 -10.67
C LYS A 130 7.58 5.94 -10.09
N THR A 131 6.48 6.51 -10.56
CA THR A 131 6.00 7.80 -10.06
C THR A 131 5.48 7.66 -8.64
N SER A 132 4.73 6.59 -8.36
CA SER A 132 4.27 6.26 -7.01
C SER A 132 5.43 6.18 -6.01
N TYR A 133 6.47 5.40 -6.30
CA TYR A 133 7.64 5.30 -5.44
C TYR A 133 8.30 6.66 -5.22
N ARG A 134 8.54 7.44 -6.28
CA ARG A 134 9.16 8.78 -6.18
C ARG A 134 8.39 9.73 -5.26
N LEU A 135 7.06 9.72 -5.33
CA LEU A 135 6.20 10.54 -4.47
C LEU A 135 6.26 10.07 -3.01
N SER A 136 6.29 8.75 -2.78
CA SER A 136 6.48 8.19 -1.44
C SER A 136 7.84 8.55 -0.85
N SER A 137 8.91 8.50 -1.65
CA SER A 137 10.26 8.91 -1.24
C SER A 137 10.31 10.40 -0.89
N ALA A 138 9.60 11.26 -1.63
CA ALA A 138 9.50 12.68 -1.30
C ALA A 138 8.82 12.91 0.06
N ALA A 139 7.73 12.21 0.35
CA ALA A 139 7.08 12.25 1.68
C ALA A 139 8.02 11.76 2.79
N ILE A 140 8.78 10.69 2.55
CA ILE A 140 9.77 10.15 3.49
C ILE A 140 10.92 11.13 3.74
N SER A 141 11.40 11.81 2.69
CA SER A 141 12.40 12.88 2.84
C SER A 141 11.88 14.00 3.72
N LEU A 142 10.62 14.41 3.55
CA LEU A 142 10.00 15.43 4.40
C LEU A 142 9.87 14.97 5.86
N ILE A 143 9.49 13.71 6.12
CA ILE A 143 9.50 13.11 7.49
C ILE A 143 10.87 13.23 8.17
N LYS A 144 11.95 13.12 7.39
CA LYS A 144 13.32 13.26 7.90
C LYS A 144 13.65 14.71 8.22
N VAL A 145 13.31 15.63 7.31
CA VAL A 145 13.52 17.07 7.49
C VAL A 145 12.71 17.62 8.66
N THR A 146 11.48 17.16 8.88
CA THR A 146 10.63 17.55 10.01
C THR A 146 10.92 16.80 11.30
N GLU A 147 11.89 15.89 11.29
CA GLU A 147 12.28 15.09 12.46
C GLU A 147 11.16 14.23 13.06
N PHE A 148 10.12 13.87 12.29
CA PHE A 148 9.02 13.01 12.78
C PHE A 148 9.49 11.59 13.11
N HIS A 149 10.66 11.20 12.64
CA HIS A 149 11.34 9.95 12.99
C HIS A 149 12.03 9.99 14.36
N ARG A 150 11.96 11.10 15.11
CA ARG A 150 12.56 11.26 16.44
C ARG A 150 11.48 11.39 17.50
N GLU A 151 11.51 10.53 18.51
CA GLU A 151 10.51 10.51 19.60
C GLU A 151 10.45 11.86 20.37
N LYS A 152 11.59 12.54 20.50
CA LYS A 152 11.69 13.87 21.15
C LYS A 152 10.81 14.94 20.48
N THR A 153 10.58 14.84 19.17
CA THR A 153 9.78 15.81 18.41
C THR A 153 8.32 15.86 18.86
N TYR A 154 7.87 14.84 19.61
CA TYR A 154 6.49 14.69 20.06
C TYR A 154 6.22 15.29 21.44
N GLU A 155 7.25 15.57 22.25
CA GLU A 155 7.11 15.97 23.67
C GLU A 155 6.32 17.27 23.88
N SER A 156 6.41 18.22 22.94
CA SER A 156 5.75 19.53 23.02
C SER A 156 4.41 19.60 22.28
N LEU A 157 4.00 18.52 21.62
CA LEU A 157 2.79 18.47 20.80
C LEU A 157 1.57 18.06 21.63
N SER A 158 0.41 18.55 21.23
CA SER A 158 -0.86 18.04 21.77
C SER A 158 -1.04 16.55 21.45
N PHE A 159 -1.86 15.85 22.24
CA PHE A 159 -2.11 14.43 22.01
C PHE A 159 -2.57 14.13 20.57
N ASP A 160 -3.52 14.91 20.05
CA ASP A 160 -4.08 14.73 18.70
C ASP A 160 -3.02 14.91 17.61
N GLU A 161 -2.13 15.91 17.76
CA GLU A 161 -1.02 16.11 16.83
C GLU A 161 -0.01 14.97 16.90
N GLN A 162 0.26 14.43 18.09
CA GLN A 162 1.12 13.26 18.23
C GLN A 162 0.51 12.05 17.51
N GLN A 163 -0.79 11.79 17.71
CA GLN A 163 -1.48 10.67 17.05
C GLN A 163 -1.41 10.80 15.54
N LEU A 164 -1.73 11.97 14.98
CA LEU A 164 -1.71 12.19 13.54
C LEU A 164 -0.31 12.02 12.94
N ARG A 165 0.72 12.60 13.55
CA ARG A 165 2.10 12.48 13.06
C ARG A 165 2.62 11.05 13.14
N ARG A 166 2.29 10.30 14.21
CA ARG A 166 2.61 8.87 14.32
C ARG A 166 1.89 8.06 13.23
N LYS A 167 0.58 8.31 13.00
CA LYS A 167 -0.18 7.67 11.91
C LYS A 167 0.51 7.88 10.56
N VAL A 168 0.85 9.13 10.21
CA VAL A 168 1.54 9.46 8.95
C VAL A 168 2.92 8.81 8.85
N PHE A 169 3.72 8.85 9.93
CA PHE A 169 5.03 8.20 9.98
C PHE A 169 4.93 6.71 9.66
N TYR A 170 4.03 6.00 10.33
CA TYR A 170 3.88 4.57 10.13
C TYR A 170 3.29 4.23 8.76
N LEU A 171 2.32 4.99 8.25
CA LEU A 171 1.82 4.78 6.89
C LEU A 171 2.95 4.84 5.84
N LEU A 172 3.90 5.77 6.01
CA LEU A 172 5.07 5.89 5.15
C LEU A 172 6.10 4.78 5.39
N LEU A 173 6.34 4.37 6.64
CA LEU A 173 7.22 3.25 6.98
C LEU A 173 6.74 1.93 6.34
N LEU A 174 5.44 1.64 6.45
CA LEU A 174 4.81 0.47 5.83
C LEU A 174 4.95 0.51 4.30
N THR A 175 4.69 1.69 3.72
CA THR A 175 4.82 1.93 2.27
C THR A 175 6.26 1.74 1.78
N GLU A 176 7.26 2.27 2.51
CA GLU A 176 8.67 2.13 2.15
C GLU A 176 9.10 0.66 2.14
N ARG A 177 8.70 -0.12 3.15
CA ARG A 177 8.99 -1.56 3.25
C ARG A 177 8.30 -2.39 2.17
N TYR A 178 7.11 -1.99 1.74
CA TYR A 178 6.48 -2.60 0.56
C TYR A 178 7.32 -2.35 -0.69
N TYR A 179 7.71 -1.10 -0.95
CA TYR A 179 8.53 -0.77 -2.11
C TYR A 179 9.94 -1.37 -2.05
N SER A 180 10.56 -1.49 -0.88
CA SER A 180 11.91 -2.04 -0.77
C SER A 180 12.02 -3.45 -1.34
N VAL A 181 10.99 -4.27 -1.11
CA VAL A 181 10.89 -5.61 -1.69
C VAL A 181 10.48 -5.54 -3.15
N TYR A 182 9.55 -4.65 -3.49
CA TYR A 182 8.96 -4.61 -4.83
C TYR A 182 9.88 -4.07 -5.92
N ILE A 183 10.71 -3.08 -5.59
CA ILE A 183 11.62 -2.41 -6.53
C ILE A 183 13.09 -2.56 -6.15
N HIS A 184 13.40 -3.44 -5.19
CA HIS A 184 14.76 -3.76 -4.76
C HIS A 184 15.58 -2.53 -4.33
N CYS A 185 15.00 -1.70 -3.46
CA CYS A 185 15.65 -0.50 -2.92
C CYS A 185 15.80 -0.57 -1.39
N VAL A 186 16.94 -0.13 -0.87
CA VAL A 186 17.16 -0.09 0.58
C VAL A 186 16.19 0.86 1.28
N THR A 187 15.74 0.47 2.47
CA THR A 187 14.85 1.29 3.31
C THR A 187 15.62 2.42 3.97
N SER A 188 14.92 3.50 4.31
CA SER A 188 15.52 4.71 4.85
C SER A 188 14.92 5.12 6.20
N LEU A 189 13.69 4.71 6.52
CA LEU A 189 13.07 4.84 7.83
C LEU A 189 13.33 3.59 8.68
N ASP A 190 13.25 3.77 10.00
CA ASP A 190 13.27 2.67 10.97
C ASP A 190 12.17 2.91 12.02
N ALA A 191 11.73 1.89 12.75
CA ALA A 191 10.67 1.98 13.75
C ALA A 191 11.16 2.61 15.06
N THR A 192 11.61 3.87 14.99
CA THR A 192 12.29 4.61 16.08
C THR A 192 11.37 5.35 17.03
N ILE A 193 10.08 5.43 16.72
CA ILE A 193 9.07 6.11 17.52
C ILE A 193 8.04 5.11 18.04
N ALA A 194 7.27 5.47 19.06
CA ALA A 194 6.13 4.65 19.48
C ALA A 194 4.98 4.69 18.45
N PRO A 195 4.20 3.59 18.29
CA PRO A 195 2.98 3.59 17.48
C PRO A 195 1.93 4.58 18.02
N PRO A 196 0.94 4.98 17.20
CA PRO A 196 -0.22 5.69 17.73
C PRO A 196 -0.90 4.86 18.81
N GLN A 197 -1.59 5.52 19.73
CA GLN A 197 -2.32 4.87 20.80
C GLN A 197 -3.73 4.52 20.33
N PRO A 198 -4.28 3.36 20.77
CA PRO A 198 -5.66 3.01 20.47
C PRO A 198 -6.60 4.04 21.07
N GLU A 199 -7.61 4.45 20.30
CA GLU A 199 -8.66 5.37 20.72
C GLU A 199 -9.91 4.56 21.08
N THR A 200 -10.54 4.86 22.22
CA THR A 200 -11.83 4.23 22.55
C THR A 200 -12.91 4.85 21.68
N VAL A 201 -13.30 4.12 20.63
CA VAL A 201 -14.32 4.55 19.67
C VAL A 201 -15.56 3.68 19.80
N THR A 202 -16.73 4.29 19.60
CA THR A 202 -18.01 3.56 19.54
C THR A 202 -18.30 3.01 18.17
N ASP A 203 -17.75 3.64 17.12
CA ASP A 203 -17.84 3.17 15.75
C ASP A 203 -16.62 2.30 15.40
N PRO A 204 -16.81 0.99 15.13
CA PRO A 204 -15.71 0.09 14.76
C PRO A 204 -14.91 0.55 13.53
N ARG A 205 -15.51 1.35 12.63
CA ARG A 205 -14.85 1.89 11.43
C ARG A 205 -13.76 2.90 11.76
N LEU A 206 -13.81 3.48 12.96
CA LEU A 206 -12.80 4.40 13.49
C LEU A 206 -11.71 3.69 14.29
N SER A 207 -11.82 2.37 14.52
CA SER A 207 -10.83 1.64 15.30
C SER A 207 -9.48 1.63 14.59
N LEU A 208 -8.41 1.78 15.38
CA LEU A 208 -7.04 1.66 14.90
C LEU A 208 -6.48 0.24 15.02
N ASP A 209 -7.25 -0.73 15.52
CA ASP A 209 -6.76 -2.09 15.79
C ASP A 209 -6.09 -2.72 14.56
N SER A 210 -6.75 -2.61 13.40
CA SER A 210 -6.20 -3.11 12.14
C SER A 210 -4.90 -2.43 11.75
N PHE A 211 -4.82 -1.11 11.93
CA PHE A 211 -3.62 -0.34 11.60
C PHE A 211 -2.46 -0.64 12.57
N LEU A 212 -2.75 -0.82 13.86
CA LEU A 212 -1.76 -1.21 14.87
C LEU A 212 -1.21 -2.62 14.60
N GLU A 213 -2.06 -3.55 14.19
CA GLU A 213 -1.61 -4.88 13.79
C GLU A 213 -0.79 -4.83 12.50
N MET A 214 -1.16 -4.00 11.52
CA MET A 214 -0.31 -3.75 10.33
C MET A 214 1.07 -3.20 10.71
N ILE A 215 1.13 -2.26 11.66
CA ILE A 215 2.40 -1.76 12.21
C ILE A 215 3.20 -2.92 12.78
N ARG A 216 2.59 -3.78 13.60
CA ARG A 216 3.27 -4.96 14.17
C ARG A 216 3.81 -5.88 13.07
N VAL A 217 2.97 -6.28 12.11
CA VAL A 217 3.32 -7.17 10.99
C VAL A 217 4.57 -6.70 10.25
N PHE A 218 4.69 -5.40 9.96
CA PHE A 218 5.85 -4.86 9.25
C PHE A 218 7.03 -4.49 10.15
N THR A 219 6.84 -4.26 11.45
CA THR A 219 7.94 -3.89 12.37
C THR A 219 8.61 -5.09 13.01
N VAL A 220 7.90 -6.20 13.19
CA VAL A 220 8.44 -7.46 13.74
C VAL A 220 9.70 -7.93 12.99
N PRO A 221 9.75 -7.94 11.64
CA PRO A 221 10.95 -8.31 10.91
C PRO A 221 12.15 -7.36 11.08
N GLY A 222 11.89 -6.09 11.41
CA GLY A 222 12.91 -5.06 11.51
C GLY A 222 13.44 -4.56 10.15
N LYS A 223 14.22 -3.48 10.17
CA LYS A 223 14.75 -2.83 8.96
C LYS A 223 15.73 -3.72 8.18
N CYS A 224 16.66 -4.38 8.87
CA CYS A 224 17.68 -5.24 8.26
C CYS A 224 17.09 -6.37 7.41
N PHE A 225 15.92 -6.90 7.80
CA PHE A 225 15.20 -7.90 7.01
C PHE A 225 14.80 -7.38 5.63
N PHE A 226 14.20 -6.19 5.57
CA PHE A 226 13.79 -5.57 4.31
C PHE A 226 14.99 -5.14 3.47
N ASP A 227 16.07 -4.68 4.09
CA ASP A 227 17.31 -4.32 3.39
C ASP A 227 17.98 -5.57 2.79
N ALA A 228 18.05 -6.69 3.52
CA ALA A 228 18.58 -7.96 3.02
C ALA A 228 17.80 -8.48 1.80
N LEU A 229 16.47 -8.32 1.82
CA LEU A 229 15.61 -8.66 0.68
C LEU A 229 15.83 -7.74 -0.51
N ALA A 230 16.06 -6.45 -0.27
CA ALA A 230 16.28 -5.47 -1.33
C ALA A 230 17.62 -5.67 -2.05
N THR A 231 18.68 -6.07 -1.33
CA THR A 231 20.02 -6.24 -1.89
C THR A 231 20.33 -7.67 -2.37
N ASP A 232 19.39 -8.60 -2.20
CA ASP A 232 19.57 -10.04 -2.43
C ASP A 232 20.83 -10.61 -1.74
N SER A 233 21.27 -9.97 -0.66
CA SER A 233 22.48 -10.32 0.07
C SER A 233 22.15 -10.56 1.55
N PRO A 234 22.77 -11.56 2.20
CA PRO A 234 22.61 -11.73 3.63
C PRO A 234 23.13 -10.48 4.34
N ASP A 235 22.23 -9.69 4.90
CA ASP A 235 22.60 -8.62 5.81
C ASP A 235 23.17 -9.28 7.08
N PRO A 236 24.42 -9.01 7.48
CA PRO A 236 24.99 -9.56 8.72
C PRO A 236 24.16 -9.23 9.97
N PHE A 237 23.27 -8.22 9.91
CA PHE A 237 22.35 -7.87 10.98
C PHE A 237 21.00 -8.61 10.92
N CYS A 238 20.67 -9.29 9.81
CA CYS A 238 19.50 -10.17 9.74
C CYS A 238 19.85 -11.53 10.34
N THR A 239 19.81 -11.62 11.66
CA THR A 239 20.22 -12.82 12.41
C THR A 239 19.17 -13.93 12.35
N GLU A 240 19.61 -15.16 12.64
CA GLU A 240 18.73 -16.31 12.86
C GLU A 240 17.63 -16.01 13.91
N ASP A 241 17.97 -15.30 14.97
CA ASP A 241 17.01 -14.88 16.01
C ASP A 241 15.92 -13.94 15.47
N SER A 242 16.28 -13.06 14.52
CA SER A 242 15.33 -12.17 13.85
C SER A 242 14.32 -12.97 13.04
N LEU A 243 14.78 -14.00 12.33
CA LEU A 243 13.90 -14.93 11.61
C LEU A 243 13.01 -15.73 12.58
N LYS A 244 13.58 -16.26 13.68
CA LYS A 244 12.82 -16.98 14.73
C LYS A 244 11.69 -16.12 15.30
N LYS A 245 11.96 -14.83 15.48
CA LYS A 245 10.95 -13.85 15.94
C LYS A 245 9.82 -13.72 14.92
N ILE A 246 10.13 -13.55 13.63
CA ILE A 246 9.11 -13.50 12.56
C ILE A 246 8.25 -14.77 12.60
N TRP A 247 8.87 -15.94 12.72
CA TRP A 247 8.16 -17.21 12.83
C TRP A 247 7.22 -17.26 14.03
N LYS A 248 7.72 -16.96 15.23
CA LYS A 248 6.89 -16.95 16.44
C LYS A 248 5.74 -15.94 16.38
N GLU A 249 5.99 -14.74 15.86
CA GLU A 249 5.02 -13.66 15.93
C GLU A 249 4.04 -13.61 14.75
N LEU A 250 4.43 -14.16 13.60
CA LEU A 250 3.62 -14.14 12.37
C LEU A 250 3.19 -15.52 11.86
N HIS A 251 3.72 -16.64 12.36
CA HIS A 251 3.12 -17.96 12.06
C HIS A 251 2.18 -18.41 13.17
N THR A 252 2.62 -18.41 14.43
CA THR A 252 1.88 -19.08 15.51
C THR A 252 0.86 -18.21 16.24
N ALA A 253 1.00 -16.88 16.20
CA ALA A 253 0.05 -15.97 16.85
C ALA A 253 -1.26 -15.88 16.08
N SER A 254 -2.41 -16.09 16.74
CA SER A 254 -3.72 -15.89 16.11
C SER A 254 -3.98 -14.41 15.84
N LEU A 255 -4.74 -14.12 14.78
CA LEU A 255 -5.26 -12.77 14.51
C LEU A 255 -6.57 -12.60 15.29
N GLU A 256 -6.57 -11.71 16.28
CA GLU A 256 -7.78 -11.33 17.03
C GLU A 256 -8.58 -10.25 16.29
N ILE A 257 -8.77 -10.42 14.97
CA ILE A 257 -9.48 -9.47 14.11
C ILE A 257 -10.51 -10.23 13.29
N GLU A 258 -11.73 -9.70 13.20
CA GLU A 258 -12.81 -10.33 12.46
C GLU A 258 -12.53 -10.39 10.95
N PRO A 259 -12.74 -11.55 10.29
CA PRO A 259 -12.31 -11.79 8.91
C PRO A 259 -13.09 -11.02 7.82
N TRP A 260 -14.16 -10.31 8.19
CA TRP A 260 -15.05 -9.58 7.26
C TRP A 260 -14.82 -8.06 7.27
N SER A 261 -13.61 -7.60 7.56
CA SER A 261 -13.25 -6.17 7.54
C SER A 261 -12.22 -5.85 6.46
N TYR A 262 -12.25 -4.63 5.93
CA TYR A 262 -11.20 -4.13 5.02
C TYR A 262 -9.81 -4.20 5.66
N GLY A 263 -9.71 -3.92 6.97
CA GLY A 263 -8.46 -4.02 7.71
C GLY A 263 -7.92 -5.46 7.75
N TYR A 264 -8.78 -6.45 7.95
CA TYR A 264 -8.38 -7.87 7.97
C TYR A 264 -7.67 -8.29 6.68
N VAL A 265 -8.24 -7.94 5.52
CA VAL A 265 -7.69 -8.32 4.21
C VAL A 265 -6.27 -7.81 4.01
N ASP A 266 -5.99 -6.55 4.39
CA ASP A 266 -4.63 -6.03 4.26
C ASP A 266 -3.65 -6.73 5.22
N ILE A 267 -4.11 -7.04 6.44
CA ILE A 267 -3.30 -7.70 7.48
C ILE A 267 -2.96 -9.12 7.10
N SER A 268 -3.95 -9.95 6.78
CA SER A 268 -3.74 -11.37 6.48
C SER A 268 -2.80 -11.53 5.30
N PHE A 269 -3.06 -10.84 4.19
CA PHE A 269 -2.19 -10.89 3.01
C PHE A 269 -0.79 -10.36 3.28
N SER A 270 -0.65 -9.29 4.07
CA SER A 270 0.67 -8.78 4.46
C SER A 270 1.41 -9.77 5.35
N ARG A 271 0.70 -10.45 6.26
CA ARG A 271 1.25 -11.48 7.14
C ARG A 271 1.74 -12.68 6.32
N HIS A 272 0.92 -13.25 5.44
CA HIS A 272 1.35 -14.34 4.53
C HIS A 272 2.52 -13.93 3.64
N TRP A 273 2.49 -12.71 3.12
CA TRP A 273 3.58 -12.19 2.30
C TRP A 273 4.90 -12.13 3.07
N ILE A 274 4.92 -11.56 4.28
CA ILE A 274 6.15 -11.50 5.09
C ILE A 274 6.62 -12.90 5.51
N ARG A 275 5.70 -13.82 5.84
CA ARG A 275 6.02 -15.23 6.10
C ARG A 275 6.75 -15.87 4.92
N THR A 276 6.24 -15.66 3.69
CA THR A 276 6.88 -16.15 2.46
C THR A 276 8.24 -15.51 2.22
N LEU A 277 8.38 -14.19 2.42
CA LEU A 277 9.65 -13.51 2.27
C LEU A 277 10.71 -14.01 3.26
N ALA A 278 10.31 -14.30 4.50
CA ALA A 278 11.20 -14.88 5.51
C ALA A 278 11.64 -16.29 5.14
N TRP A 279 10.74 -17.13 4.65
CA TRP A 279 11.10 -18.44 4.08
C TRP A 279 12.09 -18.29 2.92
N ARG A 280 11.83 -17.37 1.98
CA ARG A 280 12.68 -17.14 0.81
C ARG A 280 14.10 -16.74 1.21
N LEU A 281 14.24 -15.90 2.24
CA LEU A 281 15.54 -15.49 2.75
C LEU A 281 16.31 -16.68 3.36
N VAL A 282 15.64 -17.51 4.18
CA VAL A 282 16.24 -18.73 4.76
C VAL A 282 16.66 -19.71 3.67
N PHE A 283 15.78 -19.93 2.68
CA PHE A 283 16.02 -20.84 1.56
C PHE A 283 17.28 -20.43 0.77
N ARG A 284 17.47 -19.13 0.51
CA ARG A 284 18.66 -18.61 -0.17
C ARG A 284 19.94 -18.70 0.65
N MET A 285 19.85 -18.58 1.97
CA MET A 285 21.02 -18.62 2.85
C MET A 285 21.56 -20.04 3.08
N ASN A 286 20.94 -21.08 2.51
CA ASN A 286 21.25 -22.50 2.77
C ASN A 286 21.32 -22.82 4.27
N ASN A 287 20.59 -22.06 5.10
CA ASN A 287 20.66 -22.17 6.55
C ASN A 287 19.70 -23.29 7.02
N ILE A 288 20.03 -24.52 6.60
CA ILE A 288 19.21 -25.72 6.77
C ILE A 288 18.94 -26.00 8.27
N ASP A 289 19.86 -25.62 9.14
CA ASP A 289 19.74 -25.82 10.59
C ASP A 289 18.59 -25.01 11.23
N PHE A 290 18.24 -23.85 10.67
CA PHE A 290 17.14 -23.01 11.17
C PHE A 290 15.76 -23.68 11.02
N LEU A 291 15.61 -24.51 10.00
CA LEU A 291 14.39 -25.26 9.71
C LEU A 291 14.62 -26.77 9.82
N SER A 292 15.60 -27.20 10.63
CA SER A 292 16.11 -28.58 10.76
C SER A 292 15.08 -29.66 11.11
N ASN A 293 13.80 -29.33 11.27
CA ASN A 293 12.69 -30.27 11.17
C ASN A 293 12.21 -30.40 9.71
N SER A 294 12.99 -31.12 8.89
CA SER A 294 12.62 -31.95 7.73
C SER A 294 11.50 -31.55 6.73
N ASN A 295 10.93 -30.34 6.71
CA ASN A 295 9.78 -29.99 5.87
C ASN A 295 9.85 -28.55 5.28
N ASN A 296 11.02 -28.09 4.83
CA ASN A 296 11.17 -26.73 4.25
C ASN A 296 10.29 -26.49 3.03
N THR A 297 9.94 -27.56 2.31
CA THR A 297 9.00 -27.57 1.19
C THR A 297 7.55 -27.38 1.61
N HIS A 298 7.18 -27.80 2.82
CA HIS A 298 5.81 -27.70 3.33
C HIS A 298 5.47 -26.28 3.76
N ILE A 299 6.47 -25.46 4.10
CA ILE A 299 6.24 -24.09 4.58
C ILE A 299 5.50 -23.22 3.56
N PRO A 300 5.96 -23.10 2.29
CA PRO A 300 5.20 -22.33 1.29
C PRO A 300 3.80 -22.89 1.07
N VAL A 301 3.63 -24.21 1.14
CA VAL A 301 2.33 -24.88 0.99
C VAL A 301 1.39 -24.52 2.16
N GLU A 302 1.89 -24.52 3.39
CA GLU A 302 1.16 -24.09 4.59
C GLU A 302 0.74 -22.62 4.49
N ILE A 303 1.68 -21.72 4.19
CA ILE A 303 1.38 -20.28 4.06
C ILE A 303 0.31 -20.04 2.98
N ALA A 304 0.43 -20.75 1.87
CA ALA A 304 -0.49 -20.67 0.75
C ALA A 304 -1.90 -21.19 1.10
N ARG A 305 -2.00 -22.24 1.92
CA ARG A 305 -3.28 -22.75 2.44
C ARG A 305 -3.94 -21.76 3.38
N ASP A 306 -3.18 -21.22 4.33
CA ASP A 306 -3.72 -20.23 5.27
C ASP A 306 -4.27 -19.02 4.49
N MET A 307 -3.59 -18.60 3.42
CA MET A 307 -4.09 -17.55 2.54
C MET A 307 -5.39 -17.95 1.82
N LEU A 308 -5.50 -19.19 1.35
CA LEU A 308 -6.73 -19.67 0.71
C LEU A 308 -7.90 -19.79 1.70
N ASP A 309 -7.64 -20.16 2.95
CA ASP A 309 -8.64 -20.15 4.02
C ASP A 309 -9.13 -18.72 4.26
N ASP A 310 -8.23 -17.73 4.29
CA ASP A 310 -8.60 -16.32 4.39
C ASP A 310 -9.38 -15.82 3.17
N VAL A 311 -9.02 -16.28 1.97
CA VAL A 311 -9.78 -16.01 0.74
C VAL A 311 -11.19 -16.59 0.82
N PHE A 312 -11.34 -17.78 1.38
CA PHE A 312 -12.64 -18.43 1.55
C PHE A 312 -13.53 -17.71 2.57
N LEU A 313 -12.94 -17.16 3.64
CA LEU A 313 -13.66 -16.47 4.71
C LEU A 313 -14.03 -15.01 4.38
N THR A 314 -13.37 -14.40 3.40
CA THR A 314 -13.49 -12.97 3.10
C THR A 314 -14.45 -12.70 1.93
N PRO A 315 -15.39 -11.75 2.05
CA PRO A 315 -16.21 -11.31 0.92
C PRO A 315 -15.42 -10.68 -0.24
N ASN A 316 -15.75 -11.05 -1.48
CA ASN A 316 -15.07 -10.60 -2.71
C ASN A 316 -15.03 -9.06 -2.91
N ASN A 317 -15.99 -8.32 -2.34
CA ASN A 317 -16.06 -6.86 -2.48
C ASN A 317 -15.01 -6.13 -1.63
N LEU A 318 -14.33 -6.81 -0.69
CA LEU A 318 -13.33 -6.19 0.17
C LEU A 318 -11.97 -6.01 -0.49
N TYR A 319 -11.63 -6.80 -1.51
CA TYR A 319 -10.31 -6.75 -2.15
C TYR A 319 -10.06 -5.52 -3.01
N GLY A 320 -11.12 -4.96 -3.62
CA GLY A 320 -11.00 -3.95 -4.68
C GLY A 320 -10.26 -2.68 -4.24
N VAL A 321 -10.39 -2.31 -2.96
CA VAL A 321 -9.88 -1.05 -2.42
C VAL A 321 -8.39 -1.05 -2.09
N HIS A 322 -7.77 -2.23 -2.02
CA HIS A 322 -6.34 -2.38 -1.69
C HIS A 322 -5.41 -2.20 -2.91
N GLY A 323 -5.98 -1.94 -4.09
CA GLY A 323 -5.22 -1.74 -5.32
C GLY A 323 -4.35 -2.94 -5.72
N PRO A 324 -3.14 -2.73 -6.25
CA PRO A 324 -2.25 -3.81 -6.66
C PRO A 324 -1.55 -4.52 -5.48
N GLY A 325 -1.77 -4.10 -4.23
CA GLY A 325 -1.07 -4.67 -3.08
C GLY A 325 -1.40 -6.15 -2.83
N ILE A 326 -2.69 -6.49 -2.74
CA ILE A 326 -3.17 -7.88 -2.56
C ILE A 326 -2.72 -8.82 -3.69
N PRO A 327 -2.96 -8.52 -4.98
CA PRO A 327 -2.53 -9.39 -6.08
C PRO A 327 -1.01 -9.56 -6.11
N THR A 328 -0.24 -8.51 -5.80
CA THR A 328 1.24 -8.59 -5.73
C THR A 328 1.70 -9.53 -4.61
N LYS A 329 1.12 -9.39 -3.41
CA LYS A 329 1.40 -10.26 -2.25
C LYS A 329 1.05 -11.72 -2.55
N ALA A 330 -0.11 -11.96 -3.16
CA ALA A 330 -0.56 -13.30 -3.56
C ALA A 330 0.33 -13.92 -4.65
N LEU A 331 0.78 -13.13 -5.63
CA LEU A 331 1.73 -13.58 -6.65
C LEU A 331 3.09 -13.96 -6.06
N GLU A 332 3.57 -13.27 -5.02
CA GLU A 332 4.81 -13.66 -4.35
C GLU A 332 4.68 -15.03 -3.67
N ILE A 333 3.52 -15.33 -3.07
CA ILE A 333 3.22 -16.64 -2.49
C ILE A 333 3.14 -17.71 -3.58
N ALA A 334 2.47 -17.42 -4.71
CA ALA A 334 2.43 -18.32 -5.86
C ALA A 334 3.83 -18.59 -6.43
N ASN A 335 4.67 -17.55 -6.52
CA ASN A 335 6.06 -17.67 -6.95
C ASN A 335 6.88 -18.59 -6.03
N ALA A 336 6.67 -18.52 -4.71
CA ALA A 336 7.34 -19.40 -3.76
C ALA A 336 6.88 -20.86 -3.89
N LEU A 337 5.61 -21.10 -4.25
CA LEU A 337 5.13 -22.46 -4.54
C LEU A 337 5.83 -23.07 -5.76
N VAL A 338 6.06 -22.28 -6.82
CA VAL A 338 6.79 -22.75 -8.01
C VAL A 338 8.20 -23.26 -7.65
N ASP A 339 8.85 -22.65 -6.65
CA ASP A 339 10.18 -23.08 -6.19
C ASP A 339 10.17 -24.44 -5.44
N VAL A 340 9.00 -24.87 -4.93
CA VAL A 340 8.88 -26.14 -4.18
C VAL A 340 8.15 -27.25 -4.94
N VAL A 341 7.34 -26.93 -5.96
CA VAL A 341 6.61 -27.92 -6.78
C VAL A 341 7.54 -28.95 -7.39
N ASN A 342 8.74 -28.56 -7.83
CA ASN A 342 9.70 -29.47 -8.47
C ASN A 342 10.71 -30.12 -7.49
N GLN A 343 10.40 -30.19 -6.19
CA GLN A 343 11.28 -30.83 -5.19
C GLN A 343 10.92 -32.31 -4.97
N ASN A 344 11.93 -33.13 -4.64
CA ASN A 344 11.94 -34.61 -4.74
C ASN A 344 10.85 -35.42 -3.99
N ASP A 345 9.89 -34.81 -3.31
CA ASP A 345 8.80 -35.51 -2.60
C ASP A 345 7.48 -35.45 -3.38
N GLN A 346 7.08 -36.56 -3.99
CA GLN A 346 5.87 -36.67 -4.84
C GLN A 346 4.58 -36.24 -4.13
N LYS A 347 4.47 -36.44 -2.81
CA LYS A 347 3.29 -36.04 -2.05
C LYS A 347 3.22 -34.52 -1.91
N THR A 348 4.32 -33.90 -1.51
CA THR A 348 4.43 -32.44 -1.40
C THR A 348 4.30 -31.76 -2.77
N GLU A 349 4.82 -32.38 -3.84
CA GLU A 349 4.66 -31.89 -5.22
C GLU A 349 3.18 -31.81 -5.64
N SER A 350 2.41 -32.88 -5.45
CA SER A 350 0.97 -32.89 -5.78
C SER A 350 0.20 -31.85 -4.97
N GLU A 351 0.54 -31.72 -3.69
CA GLU A 351 -0.10 -30.79 -2.77
C GLU A 351 0.20 -29.33 -3.11
N ALA A 352 1.47 -29.01 -3.38
CA ALA A 352 1.91 -27.70 -3.81
C ALA A 352 1.28 -27.30 -5.16
N TRP A 353 1.12 -28.26 -6.06
CA TRP A 353 0.47 -28.06 -7.35
C TRP A 353 -1.00 -27.65 -7.21
N ASP A 354 -1.77 -28.40 -6.42
CA ASP A 354 -3.20 -28.12 -6.21
C ASP A 354 -3.39 -26.73 -5.60
N VAL A 355 -2.59 -26.39 -4.59
CA VAL A 355 -2.64 -25.08 -3.95
C VAL A 355 -2.20 -23.95 -4.89
N LEU A 356 -1.17 -24.17 -5.71
CA LEU A 356 -0.73 -23.21 -6.73
C LEU A 356 -1.83 -22.91 -7.75
N CYS A 357 -2.59 -23.93 -8.15
CA CYS A 357 -3.73 -23.77 -9.06
C CYS A 357 -4.82 -22.87 -8.46
N GLU A 358 -5.20 -23.10 -7.20
CA GLU A 358 -6.23 -22.29 -6.53
C GLU A 358 -5.77 -20.85 -6.29
N ILE A 359 -4.52 -20.65 -5.86
CA ILE A 359 -3.97 -19.28 -5.72
C ILE A 359 -3.94 -18.56 -7.05
N SER A 360 -3.52 -19.25 -8.12
CA SER A 360 -3.52 -18.66 -9.46
C SER A 360 -4.93 -18.21 -9.85
N LYS A 361 -5.95 -19.08 -9.68
CA LYS A 361 -7.35 -18.70 -9.93
C LYS A 361 -7.77 -17.47 -9.14
N PHE A 362 -7.41 -17.39 -7.86
CA PHE A 362 -7.69 -16.22 -7.04
C PHE A 362 -7.01 -14.96 -7.59
N VAL A 363 -5.70 -14.98 -7.83
CA VAL A 363 -4.94 -13.83 -8.38
C VAL A 363 -5.58 -13.33 -9.68
N PHE A 364 -5.88 -14.23 -10.62
CA PHE A 364 -6.46 -13.87 -11.91
C PHE A 364 -7.95 -13.50 -11.84
N SER A 365 -8.61 -13.72 -10.70
CA SER A 365 -9.96 -13.21 -10.44
C SER A 365 -9.97 -11.75 -9.99
N LEU A 366 -8.84 -11.22 -9.52
CA LEU A 366 -8.72 -9.84 -9.06
C LEU A 366 -8.66 -8.88 -10.25
N ASN A 367 -9.31 -7.72 -10.11
CA ASN A 367 -9.41 -6.70 -11.15
C ASN A 367 -8.16 -5.82 -11.30
N HIS A 368 -7.13 -6.06 -10.48
CA HIS A 368 -5.87 -5.33 -10.51
C HIS A 368 -4.75 -6.35 -10.44
N TYR A 369 -3.77 -6.24 -11.31
CA TYR A 369 -2.49 -6.93 -11.19
C TYR A 369 -1.48 -6.16 -12.05
N ASP A 370 -0.22 -6.13 -11.62
CA ASP A 370 0.85 -5.57 -12.44
C ASP A 370 1.16 -6.55 -13.58
N GLY A 371 0.98 -6.12 -14.83
CA GLY A 371 1.19 -6.97 -16.00
C GLY A 371 2.59 -7.59 -16.07
N LYS A 372 3.62 -6.86 -15.59
CA LYS A 372 5.00 -7.35 -15.59
C LYS A 372 5.22 -8.45 -14.56
N LEU A 373 4.59 -8.32 -13.38
CA LEU A 373 4.66 -9.38 -12.36
C LEU A 373 3.99 -10.66 -12.84
N VAL A 374 2.83 -10.52 -13.48
CA VAL A 374 2.11 -11.66 -14.05
C VAL A 374 2.95 -12.32 -15.14
N GLU A 375 3.55 -11.56 -16.04
CA GLU A 375 4.44 -12.08 -17.09
C GLU A 375 5.65 -12.82 -16.50
N SER A 376 6.28 -12.25 -15.46
CA SER A 376 7.39 -12.89 -14.74
C SER A 376 6.97 -14.22 -14.10
N PHE A 377 5.82 -14.24 -13.40
CA PHE A 377 5.27 -15.44 -12.79
C PHE A 377 4.94 -16.54 -13.81
N VAL A 378 4.30 -16.18 -14.93
CA VAL A 378 3.99 -17.12 -16.02
C VAL A 378 5.27 -17.68 -16.63
N THR A 379 6.27 -16.84 -16.87
CA THR A 379 7.58 -17.26 -17.40
C THR A 379 8.29 -18.24 -16.45
N LYS A 380 8.20 -17.98 -15.14
CA LYS A 380 8.74 -18.87 -14.11
C LYS A 380 8.03 -20.23 -14.14
N CYS A 381 6.71 -20.24 -14.21
CA CYS A 381 5.92 -21.48 -14.32
C CYS A 381 6.30 -22.28 -15.57
N GLN A 382 6.42 -21.63 -16.73
CA GLN A 382 6.84 -22.29 -17.97
C GLN A 382 8.24 -22.90 -17.87
N SER A 383 9.18 -22.17 -17.25
CA SER A 383 10.55 -22.65 -17.02
C SER A 383 10.59 -23.86 -16.08
N ALA A 384 9.63 -23.92 -15.14
CA ALA A 384 9.41 -25.03 -14.22
C ALA A 384 8.54 -26.17 -14.81
N LEU A 385 8.16 -26.09 -16.10
CA LEU A 385 7.26 -27.05 -16.78
C LEU A 385 5.85 -27.16 -16.15
N ILE A 386 5.42 -26.09 -15.47
CA ILE A 386 4.11 -25.96 -14.84
C ILE A 386 3.12 -25.35 -15.84
N THR A 387 2.09 -26.10 -16.22
CA THR A 387 0.94 -25.60 -16.98
C THR A 387 -0.19 -25.14 -16.05
N LEU A 388 -0.38 -23.82 -15.93
CA LEU A 388 -1.44 -23.25 -15.09
C LEU A 388 -2.83 -23.40 -15.74
N PRO A 389 -3.89 -23.71 -14.98
CA PRO A 389 -5.26 -23.86 -15.50
C PRO A 389 -5.95 -22.50 -15.67
N ILE A 390 -5.36 -21.57 -16.43
CA ILE A 390 -5.88 -20.21 -16.59
C ILE A 390 -6.60 -20.09 -17.94
N SER A 391 -7.88 -19.74 -17.90
CA SER A 391 -8.74 -19.61 -19.10
C SER A 391 -8.73 -18.23 -19.75
N LYS A 392 -8.00 -17.24 -19.18
CA LYS A 392 -7.85 -15.90 -19.74
C LYS A 392 -6.37 -15.57 -19.93
N PRO A 393 -5.92 -15.21 -21.16
CA PRO A 393 -4.61 -14.59 -21.30
C PRO A 393 -4.60 -13.25 -20.53
N PRO A 394 -3.46 -12.86 -19.92
CA PRO A 394 -3.34 -11.56 -19.28
C PRO A 394 -3.63 -10.48 -20.31
N LYS A 395 -4.61 -9.63 -20.04
CA LYS A 395 -4.76 -8.36 -20.79
C LYS A 395 -3.49 -7.55 -20.53
N SER A 396 -2.78 -7.18 -21.59
CA SER A 396 -1.64 -6.28 -21.48
C SER A 396 -2.15 -4.88 -21.07
N ASP A 397 -1.32 -4.12 -20.36
CA ASP A 397 -1.59 -2.70 -20.05
C ASP A 397 -1.76 -1.84 -21.32
N GLU A 398 -1.48 -2.38 -22.51
CA GLU A 398 -1.75 -1.71 -23.78
C GLU A 398 -3.24 -1.67 -24.13
N ASP A 399 -4.05 -2.64 -23.67
CA ASP A 399 -5.51 -2.61 -23.88
C ASP A 399 -6.22 -1.53 -23.02
N LEU A 400 -5.54 -0.99 -22.00
CA LEU A 400 -6.01 0.15 -21.20
C LEU A 400 -5.54 1.50 -21.76
N LYS A 401 -4.64 1.50 -22.75
CA LYS A 401 -4.23 2.72 -23.47
C LYS A 401 -5.20 3.08 -24.58
N ASP A 402 -6.12 2.23 -25.01
CA ASP A 402 -6.98 2.54 -26.16
C ASP A 402 -8.11 3.53 -25.83
N ASP A 403 -8.36 3.82 -24.54
CA ASP A 403 -9.20 4.95 -24.09
C ASP A 403 -8.38 6.26 -23.92
N SER A 404 -7.12 6.31 -24.40
CA SER A 404 -6.27 7.52 -24.32
C SER A 404 -6.60 8.61 -25.33
N ASN A 405 -7.65 8.45 -26.13
CA ASN A 405 -8.14 9.46 -27.08
C ASN A 405 -9.53 9.99 -26.70
N ILE A 406 -9.67 10.63 -25.54
CA ILE A 406 -10.70 11.66 -25.38
C ILE A 406 -10.03 12.91 -24.82
N VAL A 407 -9.94 13.89 -25.71
CA VAL A 407 -9.40 15.23 -25.49
C VAL A 407 -10.47 16.09 -24.79
N PHE A 408 -9.97 16.94 -23.88
CA PHE A 408 -10.59 18.06 -23.14
C PHE A 408 -11.16 17.75 -21.76
#